data_AF-A0A0A3J4P0-F1
#
_entry.id   AF-A0A0A3J4P0-F1
#
_cell.length_a   1.000
_cell.length_b   1.000
_cell.length_c   1.000
_cell.angle_alpha   90.00
_cell.angle_beta   90.00
_cell.angle_gamma   90.00
#
_symmetry.space_group_name_H-M   'P 1'
#
loop_
_entity.id
_entity.type
_entity.pdbx_description
1 polymer ?
#
loop_
_entity_poly.entity_id
_entity_poly.type
_entity_poly.pdbx_seq_one_letter_code
_entity_poly.pdbx_strand_id
1 'polypeptide(L)'
;MEIIYLVVFFLLLPIILIGLIYVDSKSSYNEISIEMWTKESGEFYFSVPCYIWQESKKRRAKEIYSQNTILDFDGYKYGITNLGGVFPRTNGGLFFERELRFWGIPLHVLQSVRNTYLTINQYGSGIINIEVNNNEIINEIISIKEYISNDTLINGIDKEVMNNFLSKILSGERMERGEAKAAYDTFLKYEPLLSLSVNIISIIKDFFSK
;
A
#
# COMPACT_ATOMS: atom_id res chain seq x y z
N MET A 1 -23.23 33.59 -39.91
CA MET A 1 -21.86 33.24 -39.46
C MET A 1 -21.86 32.06 -38.50
N GLU A 2 -22.75 32.01 -37.51
CA GLU A 2 -22.83 30.90 -36.53
C GLU A 2 -22.98 29.50 -37.15
N ILE A 3 -23.81 29.35 -38.19
CA ILE A 3 -23.97 28.07 -38.91
C ILE A 3 -22.66 27.61 -39.57
N ILE A 4 -21.88 28.54 -40.11
CA ILE A 4 -20.59 28.22 -40.76
C ILE A 4 -19.60 27.72 -39.70
N TYR A 5 -19.52 28.38 -38.54
CA TYR A 5 -18.68 27.92 -37.43
C TYR A 5 -19.10 26.55 -36.92
N LEU A 6 -20.41 26.29 -36.83
CA LEU A 6 -20.94 25.00 -36.42
C LEU A 6 -20.58 23.88 -37.41
N VAL A 7 -20.75 24.14 -38.71
CA VAL A 7 -20.35 23.21 -39.79
C VAL A 7 -18.85 22.92 -39.76
N VAL A 8 -18.02 23.97 -39.59
CA VAL A 8 -16.56 23.81 -39.47
C VAL A 8 -16.20 22.98 -38.23
N PHE A 9 -16.85 23.21 -37.09
CA PHE A 9 -16.63 22.42 -35.87
C PHE A 9 -16.97 20.93 -36.07
N PHE A 10 -18.12 20.63 -36.69
CA PHE A 10 -18.52 19.25 -36.98
C PHE A 10 -17.60 18.53 -37.97
N LEU A 11 -16.94 19.26 -38.88
CA LEU A 11 -15.94 18.69 -39.79
C LEU A 11 -14.58 18.47 -39.14
N LEU A 12 -14.17 19.35 -38.22
CA LEU A 12 -12.89 19.24 -37.53
C LEU A 12 -12.90 18.18 -36.42
N LEU A 13 -14.03 18.00 -35.73
CA LEU A 13 -14.17 17.03 -34.63
C LEU A 13 -13.74 15.60 -35.03
N PRO A 14 -14.21 14.99 -36.13
CA PRO A 14 -13.79 13.64 -36.53
C PRO A 14 -12.31 13.60 -36.92
N ILE A 15 -11.76 14.65 -37.53
CA ILE A 15 -10.33 14.72 -37.88
C ILE A 15 -9.47 14.69 -36.60
N ILE A 16 -9.86 15.46 -35.59
CA ILE A 16 -9.19 15.46 -34.29
C ILE A 16 -9.28 14.08 -33.64
N LEU A 17 -10.47 13.46 -33.62
CA LEU A 17 -10.66 12.12 -33.05
C LEU A 17 -9.80 11.05 -33.75
N ILE A 18 -9.76 11.06 -35.08
CA ILE A 18 -8.92 10.14 -35.87
C ILE A 18 -7.44 10.37 -35.55
N GLY A 19 -7.01 11.63 -35.47
CA GLY A 19 -5.64 11.97 -35.08
C GLY A 19 -5.27 11.44 -33.69
N LEU A 20 -6.17 11.60 -32.71
CA LEU A 20 -5.97 11.11 -31.35
C LEU A 20 -5.90 9.57 -31.27
N ILE A 21 -6.75 8.87 -32.02
CA ILE A 21 -6.71 7.40 -32.12
C ILE A 21 -5.42 6.94 -32.80
N TYR A 22 -4.98 7.66 -33.84
CA TYR A 22 -3.72 7.35 -34.52
C TYR A 22 -2.52 7.49 -33.57
N VAL A 23 -2.44 8.59 -32.82
CA VAL A 23 -1.39 8.81 -31.81
C VAL A 23 -1.40 7.70 -30.76
N ASP A 24 -2.58 7.31 -30.27
CA ASP A 24 -2.71 6.20 -29.33
C ASP A 24 -2.16 4.88 -29.92
N SER A 25 -2.49 4.56 -31.18
CA SER A 25 -2.03 3.34 -31.83
C SER A 25 -0.52 3.26 -32.07
N LYS A 26 0.15 4.42 -32.16
CA LYS A 26 1.60 4.53 -32.39
C LYS A 26 2.41 4.70 -31.11
N SER A 27 1.76 5.01 -30.00
CA SER A 27 2.43 5.21 -28.72
C SER A 27 2.91 3.87 -28.15
N SER A 28 4.19 3.77 -27.83
CA SER A 28 4.75 2.60 -27.16
C SER A 28 4.46 2.69 -25.67
N TYR A 29 3.31 2.16 -25.23
CA TYR A 29 2.92 2.08 -23.82
C TYR A 29 3.67 0.98 -23.06
N ASN A 30 4.99 0.93 -23.22
CA ASN A 30 5.82 -0.11 -22.61
C ASN A 30 5.93 0.04 -21.09
N GLU A 31 5.88 1.28 -20.61
CA GLU A 31 5.82 1.64 -19.20
C GLU A 31 4.56 2.49 -18.99
N ILE A 32 3.71 2.07 -18.04
CA ILE A 32 2.46 2.77 -17.72
C ILE A 32 2.44 2.94 -16.21
N SER A 33 2.45 4.18 -15.73
CA SER A 33 2.30 4.44 -14.29
C SER A 33 0.93 3.96 -13.80
N ILE A 34 0.94 3.37 -12.61
CA ILE A 34 -0.24 3.02 -11.85
C ILE A 34 -0.17 3.76 -10.52
N GLU A 35 -1.32 4.24 -10.05
CA GLU A 35 -1.45 4.97 -8.77
C GLU A 35 -2.33 4.14 -7.83
N MET A 36 -2.18 4.32 -6.52
CA MET A 36 -3.06 3.72 -5.52
C MET A 36 -3.99 4.79 -4.95
N TRP A 37 -5.29 4.48 -4.92
CA TRP A 37 -6.33 5.32 -4.33
C TRP A 37 -7.01 4.59 -3.19
N THR A 38 -7.04 5.23 -2.03
CA THR A 38 -7.68 4.70 -0.82
C THR A 38 -8.80 5.65 -0.39
N LYS A 39 -10.00 5.10 -0.20
CA LYS A 39 -11.14 5.84 0.37
C LYS A 39 -10.98 5.94 1.88
N GLU A 40 -11.68 6.90 2.49
CA GLU A 40 -11.77 7.03 3.95
C GLU A 40 -12.31 5.76 4.63
N SER A 41 -13.14 4.97 3.94
CA SER A 41 -13.64 3.67 4.43
C SER A 41 -12.58 2.55 4.47
N GLY A 42 -11.36 2.81 4.00
CA GLY A 42 -10.29 1.81 3.89
C GLY A 42 -10.37 0.94 2.62
N GLU A 43 -11.42 1.08 1.81
CA GLU A 43 -11.47 0.47 0.48
C GLU A 43 -10.42 1.13 -0.43
N PHE A 44 -9.67 0.33 -1.17
CA PHE A 44 -8.68 0.85 -2.11
C PHE A 44 -8.82 0.23 -3.50
N TYR A 45 -8.27 0.92 -4.49
CA TYR A 45 -8.09 0.43 -5.84
C TYR A 45 -6.85 1.05 -6.46
N PHE A 46 -6.30 0.41 -7.48
CA PHE A 46 -5.22 0.94 -8.29
C PHE A 46 -5.79 1.59 -9.55
N SER A 47 -5.26 2.73 -9.96
CA SER A 47 -5.76 3.49 -11.10
C SER A 47 -4.67 3.76 -12.13
N VAL A 48 -5.02 3.58 -13.40
CA VAL A 48 -4.24 4.04 -14.54
C VAL A 48 -5.03 5.15 -15.23
N PRO A 49 -4.57 6.42 -15.15
CA PRO A 49 -5.20 7.52 -15.86
C PRO A 49 -5.14 7.32 -17.38
N CYS A 50 -6.26 7.55 -18.08
CA CYS A 50 -6.35 7.44 -19.53
C CYS A 50 -7.43 8.37 -20.11
N TYR A 51 -7.50 8.48 -21.42
CA TYR A 51 -8.57 9.16 -22.13
C TYR A 51 -9.51 8.19 -22.83
N ILE A 52 -10.71 8.65 -23.19
CA ILE A 52 -11.71 7.82 -23.88
C ILE A 52 -11.16 7.17 -25.16
N TRP A 53 -10.31 7.86 -25.91
CA TRP A 53 -9.73 7.37 -27.17
C TRP A 53 -8.48 6.49 -27.01
N GLN A 54 -7.95 6.35 -25.79
CA GLN A 54 -6.70 5.62 -25.54
C GLN A 54 -6.92 4.12 -25.35
N GLU A 55 -7.47 3.43 -26.34
CA GLU A 55 -7.75 1.99 -26.26
C GLU A 55 -6.47 1.14 -26.19
N SER A 56 -5.40 1.54 -26.89
CA SER A 56 -4.11 0.85 -26.87
C SER A 56 -3.45 0.94 -25.50
N LYS A 57 -3.52 2.11 -24.84
CA LYS A 57 -3.06 2.28 -23.45
C LYS A 57 -3.83 1.36 -22.50
N LYS A 58 -5.16 1.35 -22.61
CA LYS A 58 -6.03 0.52 -21.75
C LYS A 58 -5.73 -0.96 -21.92
N ARG A 59 -5.62 -1.44 -23.16
CA ARG A 59 -5.27 -2.83 -23.46
C ARG A 59 -3.92 -3.19 -22.87
N ARG A 60 -2.91 -2.36 -23.10
CA ARG A 60 -1.56 -2.61 -22.60
C ARG A 60 -1.48 -2.57 -21.07
N ALA A 61 -2.20 -1.66 -20.43
CA ALA A 61 -2.31 -1.64 -18.97
C ALA A 61 -2.93 -2.92 -18.41
N LYS A 62 -3.95 -3.49 -19.06
CA LYS A 62 -4.53 -4.79 -18.65
C LYS A 62 -3.57 -5.97 -18.84
N GLU A 63 -2.70 -5.91 -19.84
CA GLU A 63 -1.65 -6.92 -20.05
C GLU A 63 -0.55 -6.82 -18.99
N ILE A 64 -0.14 -5.60 -18.61
CA ILE A 64 0.90 -5.37 -17.58
C ILE A 64 0.35 -5.68 -16.18
N TYR A 65 -0.87 -5.23 -15.89
CA TYR A 65 -1.52 -5.30 -14.58
C TYR A 65 -2.65 -6.34 -14.59
N SER A 66 -2.35 -7.55 -15.07
CA SER A 66 -3.33 -8.63 -15.11
C SER A 66 -3.66 -9.14 -13.71
N GLN A 67 -4.72 -9.95 -13.59
CA GLN A 67 -4.99 -10.68 -12.36
C GLN A 67 -3.74 -11.44 -11.88
N ASN A 68 -3.52 -11.46 -10.56
CA ASN A 68 -2.35 -12.01 -9.86
C ASN A 68 -1.03 -11.25 -10.07
N THR A 69 -1.03 -10.13 -10.80
CA THR A 69 0.12 -9.23 -10.80
C THR A 69 0.34 -8.69 -9.39
N ILE A 70 1.60 -8.69 -8.97
CA ILE A 70 2.00 -8.16 -7.67
C ILE A 70 2.49 -6.73 -7.89
N LEU A 71 1.84 -5.79 -7.22
CA LEU A 71 2.23 -4.37 -7.21
C LEU A 71 2.93 -4.03 -5.91
N ASP A 72 3.93 -3.17 -6.00
CA ASP A 72 4.66 -2.62 -4.86
C ASP A 72 4.34 -1.11 -4.75
N PHE A 73 3.75 -0.71 -3.64
CA PHE A 73 3.44 0.70 -3.33
C PHE A 73 3.86 0.96 -1.89
N ASP A 74 4.69 1.99 -1.65
CA ASP A 74 5.16 2.39 -0.32
C ASP A 74 5.73 1.23 0.54
N GLY A 75 6.34 0.22 -0.11
CA GLY A 75 6.91 -0.96 0.53
C GLY A 75 5.90 -2.11 0.76
N TYR A 76 4.65 -1.96 0.30
CA TYR A 76 3.56 -2.91 0.45
C TYR A 76 3.30 -3.68 -0.85
N LYS A 77 3.09 -5.00 -0.73
CA LYS A 77 2.73 -5.87 -1.86
C LYS A 77 1.25 -6.13 -1.94
N TYR A 78 0.67 -5.92 -3.12
CA TYR A 78 -0.74 -6.15 -3.39
C TYR A 78 -0.91 -7.08 -4.58
N GLY A 79 -1.83 -8.03 -4.46
CA GLY A 79 -2.23 -8.89 -5.56
C GLY A 79 -3.46 -8.32 -6.25
N ILE A 80 -3.37 -8.07 -7.56
CA ILE A 80 -4.52 -7.66 -8.36
C ILE A 80 -5.53 -8.81 -8.45
N THR A 81 -6.80 -8.55 -8.14
CA THR A 81 -7.86 -9.56 -8.12
C THR A 81 -8.73 -9.57 -9.36
N ASN A 82 -8.63 -8.57 -10.24
CA ASN A 82 -9.44 -8.49 -11.45
C ASN A 82 -8.71 -7.90 -12.65
N LEU A 83 -9.34 -7.99 -13.83
CA LEU A 83 -8.77 -7.55 -15.12
C LEU A 83 -8.95 -6.04 -15.41
N GLY A 84 -9.35 -5.27 -14.41
CA GLY A 84 -9.54 -3.83 -14.49
C GLY A 84 -10.80 -3.36 -15.23
N GLY A 85 -11.51 -2.40 -14.65
CA GLY A 85 -12.70 -1.76 -15.23
C GLY A 85 -12.46 -0.28 -15.56
N VAL A 86 -13.12 0.24 -16.60
CA VAL A 86 -12.98 1.65 -17.00
C VAL A 86 -14.05 2.49 -16.33
N PHE A 87 -13.64 3.56 -15.64
CA PHE A 87 -14.52 4.45 -14.90
C PHE A 87 -14.26 5.91 -15.27
N PRO A 88 -15.23 6.83 -15.03
CA PRO A 88 -14.95 8.25 -14.95
C PRO A 88 -13.90 8.53 -13.86
N ARG A 89 -13.12 9.59 -14.05
CA ARG A 89 -12.10 9.99 -13.07
C ARG A 89 -12.76 10.42 -11.75
N THR A 90 -12.29 9.88 -10.62
CA THR A 90 -12.97 10.09 -9.31
C THR A 90 -12.96 11.55 -8.84
N ASN A 91 -11.94 12.34 -9.22
CA ASN A 91 -11.76 13.72 -8.74
C ASN A 91 -11.94 14.78 -9.84
N GLY A 92 -13.14 14.90 -10.41
CA GLY A 92 -13.49 16.06 -11.23
C GLY A 92 -12.71 16.22 -12.55
N GLY A 93 -12.42 15.09 -13.22
CA GLY A 93 -11.80 15.11 -14.55
C GLY A 93 -12.74 15.63 -15.65
N LEU A 94 -12.16 16.01 -16.78
CA LEU A 94 -12.93 16.36 -17.99
C LEU A 94 -13.75 15.17 -18.48
N PHE A 95 -14.83 15.41 -19.24
CA PHE A 95 -15.76 14.34 -19.67
C PHE A 95 -15.11 13.23 -20.50
N PHE A 96 -13.93 13.49 -21.09
CA PHE A 96 -13.15 12.54 -21.87
C PHE A 96 -12.00 11.88 -21.07
N GLU A 97 -11.82 12.26 -19.81
CA GLU A 97 -10.88 11.60 -18.90
C GLU A 97 -11.52 10.36 -18.29
N ARG A 98 -10.73 9.30 -18.23
CA ARG A 98 -11.09 8.01 -17.68
C ARG A 98 -9.98 7.52 -16.78
N GLU A 99 -10.31 6.54 -15.96
CA GLU A 99 -9.33 5.77 -15.23
C GLU A 99 -9.65 4.29 -15.36
N LEU A 100 -8.63 3.50 -15.62
CA LEU A 100 -8.72 2.06 -15.57
C LEU A 100 -8.41 1.64 -14.13
N ARG A 101 -9.42 1.12 -13.43
CA ARG A 101 -9.32 0.73 -12.02
C ARG A 101 -9.13 -0.76 -11.88
N PHE A 102 -8.14 -1.17 -11.09
CA PHE A 102 -7.90 -2.54 -10.68
C PHE A 102 -8.16 -2.65 -9.19
N TRP A 103 -8.82 -3.72 -8.77
CA TRP A 103 -8.94 -4.02 -7.34
C TRP A 103 -7.86 -5.00 -6.95
N GLY A 104 -7.45 -4.92 -5.69
CA GLY A 104 -6.49 -5.85 -5.16
C GLY A 104 -6.78 -6.21 -3.73
N ILE A 105 -6.05 -7.22 -3.27
CA ILE A 105 -5.95 -7.58 -1.87
C ILE A 105 -4.52 -7.36 -1.41
N PRO A 106 -4.31 -6.91 -0.18
CA PRO A 106 -2.97 -6.91 0.39
C PRO A 106 -2.47 -8.36 0.48
N LEU A 107 -1.20 -8.58 0.13
CA LEU A 107 -0.60 -9.89 0.27
C LEU A 107 -0.01 -10.03 1.68
N HIS A 108 -0.31 -11.16 2.33
CA HIS A 108 0.33 -11.54 3.59
C HIS A 108 1.82 -11.78 3.35
N VAL A 109 2.68 -11.14 4.12
CA VAL A 109 4.11 -11.43 4.09
C VAL A 109 4.40 -12.40 5.23
N LEU A 110 4.61 -13.67 4.88
CA LEU A 110 5.24 -14.63 5.79
C LEU A 110 6.72 -14.25 5.90
N GLN A 111 7.13 -13.76 7.06
CA GLN A 111 8.54 -13.54 7.35
C GLN A 111 9.05 -14.67 8.24
N SER A 112 10.10 -15.34 7.77
CA SER A 112 10.84 -16.32 8.58
C SER A 112 12.12 -15.68 9.05
N VAL A 113 12.28 -15.58 10.38
CA VAL A 113 13.56 -15.22 11.00
C VAL A 113 14.03 -16.44 11.79
N ARG A 114 15.17 -17.01 11.40
CA ARG A 114 15.85 -18.12 12.11
C ARG A 114 14.91 -19.26 12.54
N ASN A 115 14.16 -19.85 11.60
CA ASN A 115 13.20 -20.96 11.82
C ASN A 115 11.97 -20.62 12.67
N THR A 116 11.74 -19.35 12.98
CA THR A 116 10.47 -18.87 13.58
C THR A 116 9.53 -18.40 12.48
N TYR A 117 8.25 -18.78 12.56
CA TYR A 117 7.21 -18.32 11.65
C TYR A 117 6.36 -17.24 12.31
N LEU A 118 6.28 -16.07 11.67
CA LEU A 118 5.35 -14.99 12.00
C LEU A 118 4.54 -14.63 10.76
N THR A 119 3.26 -14.34 10.98
CA THR A 119 2.39 -13.81 9.93
C THR A 119 2.19 -12.33 10.18
N ILE A 120 2.62 -11.49 9.24
CA ILE A 120 2.30 -10.06 9.26
C ILE A 120 1.13 -9.83 8.30
N ASN A 121 -0.03 -9.57 8.89
CA ASN A 121 -1.25 -9.22 8.16
C ASN A 121 -1.28 -7.71 7.99
N GLN A 122 -1.20 -7.24 6.74
CA GLN A 122 -1.19 -5.81 6.43
C GLN A 122 -2.49 -5.45 5.74
N TYR A 123 -3.16 -4.41 6.21
CA TYR A 123 -4.38 -3.88 5.61
C TYR A 123 -4.05 -2.54 4.96
N GLY A 124 -4.63 -2.27 3.78
CA GLY A 124 -4.27 -1.13 2.90
C GLY A 124 -4.39 0.29 3.49
N SER A 125 -4.74 0.42 4.77
CA SER A 125 -4.78 1.64 5.56
C SER A 125 -3.52 1.88 6.42
N GLY A 126 -2.44 1.12 6.22
CA GLY A 126 -1.25 1.18 7.09
C GLY A 126 -1.48 0.54 8.46
N ILE A 127 -2.53 -0.29 8.59
CA ILE A 127 -2.78 -1.12 9.76
C ILE A 127 -2.04 -2.44 9.58
N ILE A 128 -1.32 -2.85 10.62
CA ILE A 128 -0.63 -4.13 10.69
C ILE A 128 -1.16 -4.97 11.84
N ASN A 129 -1.08 -6.28 11.70
CA ASN A 129 -1.23 -7.25 12.78
C ASN A 129 -0.06 -8.23 12.70
N ILE A 130 0.58 -8.49 13.84
CA ILE A 130 1.71 -9.40 13.97
C ILE A 130 1.22 -10.62 14.76
N GLU A 131 1.06 -11.75 14.08
CA GLU A 131 0.68 -13.00 14.72
C GLU A 131 1.92 -13.81 15.08
N VAL A 132 2.10 -14.05 16.38
CA VAL A 132 3.24 -14.78 16.95
C VAL A 132 2.83 -16.21 17.26
N ASN A 133 3.46 -17.19 16.60
CA ASN A 133 3.25 -18.62 16.85
C ASN A 133 4.45 -19.31 17.51
N ASN A 134 5.36 -18.55 18.14
CA ASN A 134 6.56 -19.07 18.80
C ASN A 134 6.68 -18.61 20.26
N ASN A 135 6.86 -19.57 21.17
CA ASN A 135 7.07 -19.37 22.60
C ASN A 135 8.32 -18.54 22.93
N GLU A 136 9.37 -18.57 22.10
CA GLU A 136 10.59 -17.77 22.33
C GLU A 136 10.30 -16.27 22.23
N ILE A 137 9.51 -15.84 21.25
CA ILE A 137 9.12 -14.44 21.08
C ILE A 137 8.15 -14.02 22.19
N ILE A 138 7.24 -14.90 22.61
CA ILE A 138 6.35 -14.63 23.74
C ILE A 138 7.17 -14.39 25.02
N ASN A 139 8.18 -15.22 25.27
CA ASN A 139 9.08 -15.07 26.43
C ASN A 139 9.93 -13.80 26.34
N GLU A 140 10.38 -13.41 25.14
CA GLU A 140 11.06 -12.13 24.89
C GLU A 140 10.16 -10.95 25.23
N ILE A 141 8.90 -10.96 24.75
CA ILE A 141 7.90 -9.92 25.06
C ILE A 141 7.67 -9.81 26.57
N ILE A 142 7.53 -10.94 27.28
CA ILE A 142 7.34 -10.94 28.73
C ILE A 142 8.56 -10.32 29.44
N SER A 143 9.77 -10.72 29.04
CA SER A 143 11.03 -10.20 29.61
C SER A 143 11.18 -8.69 29.41
N ILE A 144 10.78 -8.18 28.24
CA ILE A 144 10.77 -6.74 27.95
C ILE A 144 9.75 -6.02 28.82
N LYS A 145 8.53 -6.56 28.99
CA LYS A 145 7.50 -5.96 29.85
C LYS A 145 7.94 -5.91 31.32
N GLU A 146 8.61 -6.94 31.80
CA GLU A 146 9.18 -6.97 33.16
C GLU A 146 10.27 -5.90 33.31
N TYR A 147 11.18 -5.78 32.35
CA TYR A 147 12.21 -4.75 32.37
C TYR A 147 11.62 -3.34 32.38
N ILE A 148 10.65 -3.05 31.49
CA ILE A 148 9.95 -1.75 31.43
C ILE A 148 9.25 -1.41 32.75
N SER A 149 8.65 -2.41 33.39
CA SER A 149 7.93 -2.22 34.66
C SER A 149 8.87 -1.86 35.81
N ASN A 150 10.07 -2.43 35.82
CA ASN A 150 11.04 -2.27 36.91
C ASN A 150 12.04 -1.12 36.69
N ASP A 151 12.31 -0.72 35.45
CA ASP A 151 13.33 0.27 35.13
C ASP A 151 12.84 1.71 35.38
N THR A 152 13.65 2.55 36.03
CA THR A 152 13.30 3.95 36.37
C THR A 152 13.82 4.98 35.37
N LEU A 153 14.66 4.57 34.41
CA LEU A 153 15.30 5.41 33.40
C LEU A 153 14.43 5.59 32.15
N ILE A 154 13.53 4.65 31.87
CA ILE A 154 12.55 4.79 30.79
C ILE A 154 11.42 5.72 31.25
N ASN A 155 11.18 6.81 30.49
CA ASN A 155 10.11 7.75 30.81
C ASN A 155 8.72 7.12 30.58
N GLY A 156 7.69 7.64 31.28
CA GLY A 156 6.34 7.06 31.26
C GLY A 156 5.69 6.98 29.88
N ILE A 157 5.94 7.93 28.98
CA ILE A 157 5.39 7.93 27.62
C ILE A 157 5.96 6.77 26.82
N ASP A 158 7.28 6.60 26.86
CA ASP A 158 7.96 5.50 26.18
C ASP A 158 7.53 4.14 26.75
N LYS A 159 7.29 4.05 28.08
CA LYS A 159 6.73 2.84 28.70
C LYS A 159 5.34 2.51 28.16
N GLU A 160 4.48 3.51 28.01
CA GLU A 160 3.11 3.34 27.50
C GLU A 160 3.12 2.88 26.04
N VAL A 161 3.90 3.56 25.19
CA VAL A 161 4.08 3.19 23.77
C VAL A 161 4.48 1.73 23.65
N MET A 162 5.48 1.31 24.42
CA MET A 162 6.01 -0.05 24.39
C MET A 162 5.02 -1.08 24.93
N ASN A 163 4.37 -0.80 26.06
CA ASN A 163 3.39 -1.72 26.64
C ASN A 163 2.18 -1.91 25.73
N ASN A 164 1.69 -0.84 25.09
CA ASN A 164 0.60 -0.91 24.12
C ASN A 164 1.01 -1.76 22.91
N PHE A 165 2.18 -1.48 22.34
CA PHE A 165 2.72 -2.23 21.21
C PHE A 165 2.86 -3.74 21.52
N LEU A 166 3.54 -4.09 22.60
CA LEU A 166 3.78 -5.47 23.01
C LEU A 166 2.48 -6.22 23.35
N SER A 167 1.51 -5.54 23.94
CA SER A 167 0.21 -6.15 24.25
C SER A 167 -0.59 -6.45 22.99
N LYS A 168 -0.59 -5.55 22.00
CA LYS A 168 -1.25 -5.79 20.71
C LYS A 168 -0.61 -6.94 19.93
N ILE A 169 0.71 -7.13 20.02
CA ILE A 169 1.38 -8.32 19.47
C ILE A 169 0.86 -9.60 20.15
N LEU A 170 0.79 -9.62 21.49
CA LEU A 170 0.33 -10.80 22.22
C LEU A 170 -1.14 -11.14 21.95
N SER A 171 -2.00 -10.14 21.74
CA SER A 171 -3.42 -10.36 21.47
C SER A 171 -3.76 -10.52 19.99
N GLY A 172 -2.79 -10.39 19.07
CA GLY A 172 -3.04 -10.38 17.63
C GLY A 172 -3.90 -9.21 17.20
N GLU A 173 -3.86 -8.11 17.96
CA GLU A 173 -4.61 -6.90 17.67
C GLU A 173 -3.96 -6.09 16.56
N ARG A 174 -4.82 -5.36 15.86
CA ARG A 174 -4.43 -4.43 14.81
C ARG A 174 -3.79 -3.19 15.43
N MET A 175 -2.69 -2.75 14.84
CA MET A 175 -1.98 -1.52 15.21
C MET A 175 -1.71 -0.66 13.99
N GLU A 176 -1.67 0.65 14.18
CA GLU A 176 -1.33 1.57 13.09
C GLU A 176 0.19 1.62 12.89
N ARG A 177 0.63 1.91 11.65
CA ARG A 177 2.05 2.09 11.32
C ARG A 177 2.75 3.10 12.23
N GLY A 178 2.05 4.19 12.59
CA GLY A 178 2.58 5.22 13.49
C GLY A 178 2.90 4.66 14.88
N GLU A 179 2.04 3.78 15.41
CA GLU A 179 2.25 3.11 16.69
C GLU A 179 3.47 2.17 16.63
N ALA A 180 3.55 1.35 15.58
CA ALA A 180 4.68 0.43 15.38
C ALA A 180 6.01 1.18 15.21
N LYS A 181 5.98 2.36 14.55
CA LYS A 181 7.16 3.20 14.37
C LYS A 181 7.60 3.84 15.68
N ALA A 182 6.65 4.36 16.46
CA ALA A 182 6.95 4.91 17.78
C ALA A 182 7.59 3.86 18.71
N ALA A 183 7.12 2.61 18.66
CA ALA A 183 7.74 1.51 19.41
C ALA A 183 9.16 1.21 18.90
N TYR A 184 9.37 1.16 17.58
CA TYR A 184 10.70 0.97 16.99
C TYR A 184 11.70 2.06 17.41
N ASP A 185 11.29 3.33 17.33
CA ASP A 185 12.12 4.46 17.74
C ASP A 185 12.44 4.38 19.25
N THR A 186 11.49 3.90 20.06
CA THR A 186 11.69 3.67 21.50
C THR A 186 12.68 2.55 21.78
N PHE A 187 12.60 1.43 21.05
CA PHE A 187 13.57 0.34 21.16
C PHE A 187 15.01 0.81 20.87
N LEU A 188 15.19 1.67 19.86
CA LEU A 188 16.51 2.20 19.50
C LEU A 188 17.05 3.22 20.51
N LYS A 189 16.17 3.89 21.25
CA LYS A 189 16.54 4.93 22.21
C LYS A 189 17.21 4.38 23.48
N TYR A 190 16.87 3.15 23.88
CA TYR A 190 17.37 2.53 25.12
C TYR A 190 18.15 1.25 24.81
N GLU A 191 19.47 1.27 25.02
CA GLU A 191 20.37 0.13 24.77
C GLU A 191 19.90 -1.18 25.42
N PRO A 192 19.41 -1.21 26.68
CA PRO A 192 18.93 -2.46 27.28
C PRO A 192 17.69 -3.02 26.58
N LEU A 193 16.78 -2.16 26.11
CA LEU A 193 15.65 -2.59 25.29
C LEU A 193 16.13 -3.14 23.95
N LEU A 194 17.07 -2.46 23.29
CA LEU A 194 17.65 -2.93 22.04
C LEU A 194 18.25 -4.32 22.16
N SER A 195 18.99 -4.59 23.25
CA SER A 195 19.60 -5.90 23.51
C SER A 195 18.60 -7.00 23.83
N LEU A 196 17.51 -6.66 24.52
CA LEU A 196 16.46 -7.63 24.88
C LEU A 196 15.53 -7.95 23.71
N SER A 197 15.52 -7.10 22.68
CA SER A 197 14.46 -7.11 21.65
C SER A 197 15.01 -7.40 20.26
N VAL A 198 16.14 -8.09 20.17
CA VAL A 198 16.86 -8.30 18.89
C VAL A 198 15.97 -8.98 17.87
N ASN A 199 15.12 -9.94 18.28
CA ASN A 199 14.22 -10.62 17.35
C ASN A 199 13.05 -9.70 16.96
N ILE A 200 12.43 -9.04 17.94
CA ILE A 200 11.31 -8.10 17.71
C ILE A 200 11.73 -6.92 16.83
N ILE A 201 12.89 -6.35 17.07
CA ILE A 201 13.45 -5.23 16.29
C ILE A 201 13.82 -5.68 14.89
N SER A 202 14.37 -6.89 14.70
CA SER A 202 14.63 -7.42 13.36
C SER A 202 13.36 -7.54 12.53
N ILE A 203 12.25 -7.97 13.16
CA ILE A 203 10.93 -8.10 12.52
C ILE A 203 10.40 -6.73 12.08
N ILE A 204 10.52 -5.73 12.96
CA ILE A 204 9.98 -4.39 12.71
C ILE A 204 10.88 -3.57 11.78
N LYS A 205 12.20 -3.77 11.85
CA LYS A 205 13.18 -3.08 11.00
C LYS A 205 12.93 -3.36 9.53
N ASP A 206 12.68 -4.61 9.16
CA ASP A 206 12.44 -4.99 7.76
C ASP A 206 11.15 -4.38 7.20
N PHE A 207 10.20 -4.02 8.07
CA PHE A 207 9.00 -3.27 7.73
C PHE A 207 9.26 -1.77 7.49
N PHE A 208 10.32 -1.19 8.08
CA PHE A 208 10.67 0.22 7.92
C PHE A 208 11.86 0.49 6.99
N SER A 209 12.59 -0.56 6.56
CA SER A 209 13.83 -0.41 5.79
C SER A 209 13.63 -0.34 4.27
N LYS A 210 12.40 -0.14 3.78
CA LYS A 210 12.08 0.01 2.35
C LYS A 210 11.09 1.14 2.12
#